data_AF-A0A821YMG9-F1
#
_entry.id   AF-A0A821YMG9-F1
#
_cell.length_a   1.000
_cell.length_b   1.000
_cell.length_c   1.000
_cell.angle_alpha   90.00
_cell.angle_beta   90.00
_cell.angle_gamma   90.00
#
_symmetry.space_group_name_H-M   'P 1'
#
loop_
_entity.id
_entity.type
_entity.pdbx_description
1 polymer ?
#
loop_
_entity_poly.entity_id
_entity_poly.type
_entity_poly.pdbx_seq_one_letter_code
_entity_poly.pdbx_strand_id
1 'polypeptide(L)'
;MLSTTNSDPEPIERQKTFATTETYLIDSETTETVNQQTCADLLMEADRIFDIFREEVNSICKQWHEFPISQLVQLFPDSNYVDDDLRMLEPLLNDQNIVHIVKGILDYWKSYSHIRNICSGGIRFFNHISVLPNDLAPTLTSMLETTKDTPGKCWLKACQNFHKAYPQYNTSPSFFLIAQYGLSNELIDFVHRLSVNDVNALREVVNDWDESLVSTKTILDFALIKTFLDRIYAQAQSSREENSTTHFEFDEVIHCFEIVLNEIEFQNIQQCFEICSKSLLSIQRIHQDIADREQSKRQRIIGIMKQSSLYFVYQSIMLYDSIEHQFDVNIDDQSMVFGELIELHDRARLIEYSNNKMTNNSEEELDLLRSFIGFVDLIEEILKRFLSLHVSGHLFVSEYLSSPEKFTCTEKNYQQLINFSVKLDGYLNEWDDYVCMIFRFGQVAVHVPNNVPIYIELDASFHLIPEQEKLIILNSLHRENIDQIDWKKLNLEKMPGISLVANYLQSIKNSTIILQDLNEQNMKPIDRDTCSSLLEQYFVRDKDGKNIAWTKLFIFIAVYSHLFSGFSRCGYFLVSSVKWLNVPQLRMDILISLLNSSDQFTSLSVEN
;
A
#
# COMPACT_ATOMS: atom_id res chain seq x y z
N MET A 1 38.64 -26.72 1.12
CA MET A 1 39.23 -27.61 2.16
C MET A 1 38.33 -27.49 3.37
N LEU A 2 37.40 -28.44 3.56
CA LEU A 2 37.41 -29.44 4.65
C LEU A 2 37.47 -28.76 6.04
N SER A 3 36.56 -28.93 7.00
CA SER A 3 35.39 -29.81 7.13
C SER A 3 34.51 -29.32 8.29
N THR A 4 33.19 -29.37 8.06
CA THR A 4 32.05 -29.64 8.96
C THR A 4 32.27 -30.00 10.44
N THR A 5 31.45 -29.38 11.30
CA THR A 5 30.50 -29.98 12.28
C THR A 5 29.60 -28.83 12.78
N ASN A 6 28.42 -28.57 12.20
CA ASN A 6 27.10 -29.08 12.57
C ASN A 6 26.84 -29.23 14.08
N SER A 7 26.04 -28.32 14.65
CA SER A 7 24.94 -28.65 15.55
C SER A 7 24.04 -27.42 15.78
N ASP A 8 22.77 -27.56 15.37
CA ASP A 8 21.65 -26.64 15.54
C ASP A 8 21.37 -26.25 17.01
N PRO A 9 20.77 -25.06 17.26
CA PRO A 9 20.19 -24.72 18.55
C PRO A 9 18.65 -24.71 18.50
N GLU A 10 18.02 -25.68 19.15
CA GLU A 10 16.63 -25.63 19.65
C GLU A 10 16.52 -26.55 20.88
N PRO A 11 15.52 -26.42 21.76
CA PRO A 11 14.97 -25.22 22.40
C PRO A 11 15.05 -25.32 23.94
N ILE A 12 15.01 -24.18 24.63
CA ILE A 12 15.05 -24.09 26.09
C ILE A 12 13.69 -24.50 26.68
N GLU A 13 13.55 -25.76 27.07
CA GLU A 13 12.53 -26.20 28.03
C GLU A 13 12.92 -25.72 29.44
N ARG A 14 12.18 -24.72 29.95
CA ARG A 14 12.22 -24.34 31.36
C ARG A 14 11.48 -25.39 32.19
N GLN A 15 12.17 -26.45 32.60
CA GLN A 15 11.78 -27.18 33.80
C GLN A 15 12.22 -26.39 35.03
N LYS A 16 11.23 -25.86 35.77
CA LYS A 16 11.44 -25.26 37.09
C LYS A 16 11.92 -26.35 38.05
N THR A 17 13.21 -26.28 38.39
CA THR A 17 13.80 -26.83 39.61
C THR A 17 12.98 -26.40 40.83
N PHE A 18 12.31 -27.35 41.48
CA PHE A 18 11.92 -27.20 42.87
C PHE A 18 13.11 -27.52 43.76
N ALA A 19 13.37 -26.59 44.66
CA ALA A 19 14.44 -26.64 45.64
C ALA A 19 14.15 -27.67 46.73
N THR A 20 15.20 -28.42 47.06
CA THR A 20 15.59 -28.85 48.41
C THR A 20 14.55 -29.61 49.24
N THR A 21 14.49 -30.92 49.03
CA THR A 21 14.38 -31.85 50.16
C THR A 21 15.78 -31.98 50.75
N GLU A 22 16.02 -31.35 51.89
CA GLU A 22 17.24 -31.56 52.68
C GLU A 22 17.40 -33.04 52.94
N THR A 23 18.35 -33.63 52.22
CA THR A 23 18.83 -34.98 52.43
C THR A 23 19.59 -34.93 53.75
N TYR A 24 19.03 -35.51 54.80
CA TYR A 24 19.80 -35.81 56.00
C TYR A 24 20.97 -36.70 55.58
N LEU A 25 22.16 -36.11 55.56
CA LEU A 25 23.44 -36.81 55.50
C LEU A 25 23.50 -37.70 56.74
N ILE A 26 23.25 -38.99 56.56
CA ILE A 26 23.68 -40.00 57.52
C ILE A 26 25.14 -40.27 57.18
N ASP A 27 26.02 -39.77 58.04
CA ASP A 27 27.44 -40.09 58.06
C ASP A 27 27.66 -41.61 58.01
N SER A 28 28.33 -42.03 56.94
CA SER A 28 28.86 -43.36 56.77
C SER A 28 30.08 -43.54 57.69
N GLU A 29 29.91 -44.06 58.90
CA GLU A 29 30.93 -44.85 59.60
C GLU A 29 30.40 -45.43 60.92
N THR A 30 29.63 -46.52 60.84
CA THR A 30 29.56 -47.52 61.92
C THR A 30 29.10 -48.85 61.35
N THR A 31 29.99 -49.84 61.40
CA THR A 31 29.77 -51.29 61.47
C THR A 31 28.35 -51.80 61.20
N GLU A 32 28.21 -52.56 60.12
CA GLU A 32 27.07 -53.42 59.81
C GLU A 32 26.67 -54.32 61.00
N THR A 33 25.66 -53.88 61.75
CA THR A 33 24.66 -54.79 62.28
C THR A 33 23.39 -54.55 61.49
N VAL A 34 23.15 -55.40 60.49
CA VAL A 34 21.84 -55.51 59.83
C VAL A 34 20.85 -55.98 60.89
N ASN A 35 20.25 -55.04 61.63
CA ASN A 35 19.01 -55.29 62.33
C ASN A 35 17.99 -55.60 61.24
N GLN A 36 17.69 -56.88 61.05
CA GLN A 36 16.53 -57.30 60.28
C GLN A 36 15.30 -56.75 61.01
N GLN A 37 14.88 -55.53 60.68
CA GLN A 37 13.59 -55.01 61.11
C GLN A 37 12.54 -56.02 60.66
N THR A 38 11.86 -56.61 61.62
CA THR A 38 10.77 -57.51 61.32
C THR A 38 9.61 -56.70 60.74
N CYS A 39 8.68 -57.34 60.03
CA CYS A 39 7.47 -56.67 59.59
C CYS A 39 6.71 -56.02 60.77
N ALA A 40 6.85 -56.57 61.99
CA ALA A 40 6.27 -55.99 63.20
C ALA A 40 6.97 -54.67 63.61
N ASP A 41 8.30 -54.59 63.51
CA ASP A 41 9.04 -53.36 63.83
C ASP A 41 8.72 -52.24 62.84
N LEU A 42 8.56 -52.57 61.56
CA LEU A 42 8.12 -51.62 60.52
C LEU A 42 6.69 -51.15 60.75
N LEU A 43 5.78 -52.05 61.17
CA LEU A 43 4.40 -51.70 61.50
C LEU A 43 4.32 -50.82 62.75
N MET A 44 5.12 -51.10 63.78
CA MET A 44 5.17 -50.27 65.00
C MET A 44 5.72 -48.88 64.73
N GLU A 45 6.76 -48.76 63.89
CA GLU A 45 7.29 -47.45 63.51
C GLU A 45 6.31 -46.68 62.63
N ALA A 46 5.61 -47.36 61.71
CA ALA A 46 4.55 -46.75 60.92
C ALA A 46 3.38 -46.24 61.79
N ASP A 47 2.96 -47.03 62.79
CA ASP A 47 1.91 -46.64 63.75
C ASP A 47 2.35 -45.44 64.60
N ARG A 48 3.62 -45.41 65.05
CA ARG A 48 4.21 -44.28 65.78
C ARG A 48 4.23 -43.01 64.93
N ILE A 49 4.64 -43.10 63.66
CA ILE A 49 4.64 -41.96 62.72
C ILE A 49 3.21 -41.48 62.49
N PHE A 50 2.24 -42.40 62.34
CA PHE A 50 0.84 -42.08 62.15
C PHE A 50 0.23 -41.38 63.37
N ASP A 51 0.58 -41.80 64.59
CA ASP A 51 0.13 -41.15 65.82
C ASP A 51 0.71 -39.74 65.98
N ILE A 52 1.99 -39.54 65.66
CA ILE A 52 2.61 -38.20 65.65
C ILE A 52 1.89 -37.29 64.64
N PHE A 53 1.66 -37.78 63.43
CA PHE A 53 0.91 -37.05 62.40
C PHE A 53 -0.51 -36.72 62.87
N ARG A 54 -1.20 -37.67 63.52
CA ARG A 54 -2.56 -37.47 64.04
C ARG A 54 -2.60 -36.41 65.14
N GLU A 55 -1.62 -36.39 66.05
CA GLU A 55 -1.50 -35.37 67.09
C GLU A 55 -1.22 -33.99 66.50
N GLU A 56 -0.33 -33.90 65.51
CA GLU A 56 0.02 -32.66 64.81
C GLU A 56 -1.18 -32.08 64.05
N VAL A 57 -1.87 -32.89 63.25
CA VAL A 57 -3.09 -32.49 62.53
C VAL A 57 -4.16 -32.01 63.52
N ASN A 58 -4.40 -32.74 64.61
CA ASN A 58 -5.36 -32.31 65.63
C ASN A 58 -4.94 -31.01 66.32
N SER A 59 -3.65 -30.80 66.57
CA SER A 59 -3.14 -29.57 67.17
C SER A 59 -3.36 -28.37 66.25
N ILE A 60 -2.94 -28.47 64.99
CA ILE A 60 -3.10 -27.43 63.96
C ILE A 60 -4.59 -27.09 63.78
N CYS A 61 -5.45 -28.10 63.66
CA CYS A 61 -6.88 -27.89 63.49
C CYS A 61 -7.57 -27.32 64.73
N LYS A 62 -7.11 -27.57 65.96
CA LYS A 62 -7.67 -26.95 67.18
C LYS A 62 -7.19 -25.52 67.39
N GLN A 63 -5.97 -25.21 66.99
CA GLN A 63 -5.34 -23.89 67.13
C GLN A 63 -5.42 -23.04 65.84
N TRP A 64 -6.28 -23.45 64.89
CA TRP A 64 -6.49 -22.80 63.59
C TRP A 64 -6.72 -21.28 63.65
N HIS A 65 -7.26 -20.78 64.75
CA HIS A 65 -7.62 -19.38 64.95
C HIS A 65 -6.41 -18.49 65.25
N GLU A 66 -5.35 -19.07 65.82
CA GLU A 66 -4.11 -18.39 66.21
C GLU A 66 -2.97 -18.65 65.23
N PHE A 67 -2.96 -19.81 64.58
CA PHE A 67 -1.90 -20.16 63.65
C PHE A 67 -2.05 -19.52 62.27
N PRO A 68 -0.91 -19.23 61.61
CA PRO A 68 -0.85 -18.93 60.19
C PRO A 68 -1.55 -20.00 59.35
N ILE A 69 -2.31 -19.58 58.34
CA ILE A 69 -2.94 -20.50 57.40
C ILE A 69 -1.93 -21.34 56.61
N SER A 70 -0.70 -20.87 56.44
CA SER A 70 0.38 -21.63 55.83
C SER A 70 0.54 -23.01 56.47
N GLN A 71 0.38 -23.14 57.79
CA GLN A 71 0.50 -24.43 58.49
C GLN A 71 -0.68 -25.37 58.17
N LEU A 72 -1.89 -24.81 58.03
CA LEU A 72 -3.06 -25.59 57.65
C LEU A 72 -3.00 -26.02 56.18
N VAL A 73 -2.57 -25.12 55.29
CA VAL A 73 -2.45 -25.37 53.85
C VAL A 73 -1.31 -26.33 53.52
N GLN A 74 -0.24 -26.38 54.34
CA GLN A 74 0.85 -27.35 54.16
C GLN A 74 0.37 -28.81 54.27
N LEU A 75 -0.72 -29.06 55.01
CA LEU A 75 -1.37 -30.38 55.06
C LEU A 75 -2.06 -30.75 53.73
N PHE A 76 -2.25 -29.78 52.83
CA PHE A 76 -2.95 -29.91 51.55
C PHE A 76 -2.13 -29.27 50.41
N PRO A 77 -1.02 -29.90 50.01
CA PRO A 77 -0.07 -29.31 49.06
C PRO A 77 -0.65 -29.12 47.64
N ASP A 78 -1.66 -29.91 47.25
CA ASP A 78 -2.37 -29.75 45.97
C ASP A 78 -3.81 -29.28 46.20
N SER A 79 -4.12 -28.07 45.73
CA SER A 79 -5.46 -27.46 45.86
C SER A 79 -6.58 -28.27 45.19
N ASN A 80 -6.26 -29.13 44.22
CA ASN A 80 -7.26 -29.90 43.47
C ASN A 80 -7.76 -31.13 44.24
N TYR A 81 -6.95 -31.65 45.18
CA TYR A 81 -7.28 -32.86 45.96
C TYR A 81 -7.74 -32.56 47.39
N VAL A 82 -7.80 -31.28 47.78
CA VAL A 82 -8.16 -30.83 49.13
C VAL A 82 -9.46 -31.45 49.64
N ASP A 83 -10.48 -31.63 48.78
CA ASP A 83 -11.74 -32.26 49.19
C ASP A 83 -11.60 -33.74 49.51
N ASP A 84 -10.77 -34.46 48.77
CA ASP A 84 -10.53 -35.88 48.97
C ASP A 84 -9.60 -36.09 50.17
N ASP A 85 -8.54 -35.29 50.28
CA ASP A 85 -7.61 -35.27 51.42
C ASP A 85 -8.34 -34.94 52.72
N LEU A 86 -9.23 -33.93 52.72
CA LEU A 86 -10.00 -33.55 53.90
C LEU A 86 -10.97 -34.67 54.33
N ARG A 87 -11.59 -35.39 53.37
CA ARG A 87 -12.42 -36.56 53.67
C ARG A 87 -11.62 -37.69 54.31
N MET A 88 -10.36 -37.89 53.92
CA MET A 88 -9.47 -38.89 54.54
C MET A 88 -9.04 -38.49 55.95
N LEU A 89 -8.92 -37.18 56.22
CA LEU A 89 -8.53 -36.64 57.53
C LEU A 89 -9.71 -36.45 58.49
N GLU A 90 -10.95 -36.37 57.99
CA GLU A 90 -12.17 -36.16 58.79
C GLU A 90 -12.33 -37.18 59.94
N PRO A 91 -12.09 -38.50 59.77
CA PRO A 91 -12.17 -39.47 60.87
C PRO A 91 -11.10 -39.26 61.97
N LEU A 92 -10.02 -38.54 61.67
CA LEU A 92 -8.94 -38.25 62.62
C LEU A 92 -9.21 -36.99 63.45
N LEU A 93 -10.19 -36.19 63.03
CA LEU A 93 -10.62 -34.95 63.67
C LEU A 93 -11.84 -35.24 64.56
N ASN A 94 -11.63 -35.22 65.88
CA ASN A 94 -12.67 -35.59 66.85
C ASN A 94 -13.78 -34.53 67.05
N ASP A 95 -13.80 -33.44 66.26
CA ASP A 95 -14.76 -32.34 66.40
C ASP A 95 -15.31 -31.89 65.03
N GLN A 96 -16.60 -32.15 64.82
CA GLN A 96 -17.32 -31.81 63.59
C GLN A 96 -17.37 -30.29 63.30
N ASN A 97 -17.33 -29.44 64.32
CA ASN A 97 -17.32 -27.99 64.11
C ASN A 97 -15.97 -27.54 63.54
N ILE A 98 -14.87 -28.15 64.00
CA ILE A 98 -13.53 -27.88 63.47
C ILE A 98 -13.43 -28.32 62.03
N VAL A 99 -13.96 -29.50 61.69
CA VAL A 99 -14.04 -29.99 60.30
C VAL A 99 -14.76 -28.99 59.40
N HIS A 100 -15.92 -28.47 59.83
CA HIS A 100 -16.66 -27.48 59.04
C HIS A 100 -15.89 -26.16 58.86
N ILE A 101 -15.18 -25.69 59.89
CA ILE A 101 -14.38 -24.47 59.83
C ILE A 101 -13.17 -24.63 58.89
N VAL A 102 -12.44 -25.73 59.03
CA VAL A 102 -11.29 -26.09 58.19
C VAL A 102 -11.73 -26.22 56.74
N LYS A 103 -12.86 -26.91 56.49
CA LYS A 103 -13.47 -27.00 55.17
C LYS A 103 -13.74 -25.62 54.58
N GLY A 104 -14.36 -24.72 55.35
CA GLY A 104 -14.62 -23.35 54.92
C GLY A 104 -13.33 -22.62 54.52
N ILE A 105 -12.29 -22.66 55.36
CA ILE A 105 -10.98 -22.02 55.06
C ILE A 105 -10.38 -22.59 53.76
N LEU A 106 -10.42 -23.90 53.60
CA LEU A 106 -9.86 -24.61 52.46
C LEU A 106 -10.63 -24.36 51.16
N ASP A 107 -11.96 -24.28 51.21
CA ASP A 107 -12.78 -23.93 50.04
C ASP A 107 -12.47 -22.51 49.55
N TYR A 108 -12.28 -21.56 50.46
CA TYR A 108 -11.81 -20.21 50.09
C TYR A 108 -10.36 -20.20 49.60
N TRP A 109 -9.52 -21.09 50.13
CA TRP A 109 -8.14 -21.24 49.69
C TRP A 109 -8.06 -21.69 48.22
N LYS A 110 -8.92 -22.62 47.79
CA LYS A 110 -9.00 -23.05 46.38
C LYS A 110 -9.27 -21.88 45.44
N SER A 111 -10.15 -20.96 45.83
CA SER A 111 -10.51 -19.78 45.06
C SER A 111 -9.65 -18.55 45.36
N TYR A 112 -8.63 -18.67 46.22
CA TYR A 112 -7.87 -17.52 46.73
C TYR A 112 -7.22 -16.70 45.62
N SER A 113 -6.60 -17.37 44.64
CA SER A 113 -5.96 -16.69 43.50
C SER A 113 -6.98 -15.89 42.69
N HIS A 114 -8.16 -16.46 42.44
CA HIS A 114 -9.23 -15.80 41.70
C HIS A 114 -9.78 -14.59 42.47
N ILE A 115 -10.09 -14.75 43.76
CA ILE A 115 -10.58 -13.66 44.63
C ILE A 115 -9.55 -12.53 44.72
N ARG A 116 -8.27 -12.88 44.87
CA ARG A 116 -7.17 -11.90 44.89
C ARG A 116 -7.07 -11.13 43.57
N ASN A 117 -7.24 -11.81 42.44
CA ASN A 117 -7.26 -11.17 41.13
C ASN A 117 -8.46 -10.25 40.94
N ILE A 118 -9.65 -10.62 41.42
CA ILE A 118 -10.84 -9.75 41.44
C ILE A 118 -10.53 -8.47 42.24
N CYS A 119 -10.02 -8.63 43.46
CA CYS A 119 -9.71 -7.49 44.32
C CYS A 119 -8.65 -6.59 43.68
N SER A 120 -7.55 -7.16 43.20
CA SER A 120 -6.49 -6.42 42.50
C SER A 120 -7.00 -5.70 41.25
N GLY A 121 -7.86 -6.36 40.47
CA GLY A 121 -8.46 -5.80 39.27
C GLY A 121 -9.35 -4.60 39.57
N GLY A 122 -10.21 -4.72 40.59
CA GLY A 122 -11.04 -3.62 41.08
C GLY A 122 -10.22 -2.41 41.52
N ILE A 123 -9.17 -2.62 42.33
CA ILE A 123 -8.28 -1.53 42.76
C ILE A 123 -7.61 -0.84 41.57
N ARG A 124 -7.08 -1.62 40.62
CA ARG A 124 -6.44 -1.06 39.43
C ARG A 124 -7.43 -0.26 38.59
N PHE A 125 -8.67 -0.71 38.48
CA PHE A 125 -9.72 0.02 37.78
C PHE A 125 -9.98 1.38 38.45
N PHE A 126 -10.16 1.42 39.78
CA PHE A 126 -10.34 2.66 40.54
C PHE A 126 -9.17 3.64 40.36
N ASN A 127 -7.94 3.12 40.43
CA ASN A 127 -6.74 3.92 40.21
C ASN A 127 -6.73 4.55 38.81
N HIS A 128 -7.16 3.81 37.78
CA HIS A 128 -7.19 4.31 36.40
C HIS A 128 -8.20 5.46 36.22
N ILE A 129 -9.41 5.33 36.76
CA ILE A 129 -10.45 6.37 36.68
C ILE A 129 -10.23 7.55 37.65
N SER A 130 -9.06 7.59 38.32
CA SER A 130 -8.62 8.67 39.21
C SER A 130 -9.63 9.00 40.33
N VAL A 131 -10.34 7.99 40.82
CA VAL A 131 -11.19 8.13 42.01
C VAL A 131 -10.31 7.90 43.24
N LEU A 132 -10.11 8.93 44.07
CA LEU A 132 -9.34 8.82 45.30
C LEU A 132 -10.01 7.80 46.23
N PRO A 133 -9.32 6.71 46.59
CA PRO A 133 -9.90 5.56 47.29
C PRO A 133 -10.02 5.81 48.79
N ASN A 134 -10.54 6.97 49.21
CA ASN A 134 -10.79 7.19 50.64
C ASN A 134 -11.86 6.21 51.18
N ASP A 135 -12.64 5.59 50.27
CA ASP A 135 -13.50 4.43 50.52
C ASP A 135 -13.19 3.29 49.53
N LEU A 136 -11.92 2.85 49.44
CA LEU A 136 -11.64 1.53 48.91
C LEU A 136 -12.48 0.52 49.72
N ALA A 137 -13.45 -0.15 49.08
CA ALA A 137 -14.39 -1.05 49.77
C ALA A 137 -13.61 -1.88 50.81
N PRO A 138 -13.80 -1.67 52.13
CA PRO A 138 -12.93 -2.24 53.18
C PRO A 138 -12.75 -3.75 53.05
N THR A 139 -13.76 -4.40 52.45
CA THR A 139 -13.77 -5.80 52.03
C THR A 139 -12.66 -6.18 51.03
N LEU A 140 -12.38 -5.38 50.00
CA LEU A 140 -11.36 -5.66 48.98
C LEU A 140 -9.94 -5.50 49.55
N THR A 141 -9.68 -4.40 50.26
CA THR A 141 -8.39 -4.14 50.90
C THR A 141 -8.09 -5.19 51.97
N SER A 142 -9.07 -5.51 52.82
CA SER A 142 -8.94 -6.57 53.83
C SER A 142 -8.60 -7.92 53.21
N MET A 143 -9.14 -8.24 52.02
CA MET A 143 -8.82 -9.48 51.30
C MET A 143 -7.46 -9.48 50.60
N LEU A 144 -6.90 -8.33 50.25
CA LEU A 144 -5.55 -8.26 49.69
C LEU A 144 -4.47 -8.29 50.78
N GLU A 145 -4.79 -7.75 51.95
CA GLU A 145 -3.93 -7.80 53.15
C GLU A 145 -3.87 -9.21 53.75
N THR A 146 -4.83 -10.09 53.46
CA THR A 146 -4.77 -11.48 53.90
C THR A 146 -3.74 -12.27 53.09
N THR A 147 -2.71 -12.73 53.80
CA THR A 147 -1.61 -13.55 53.27
C THR A 147 -1.62 -14.94 53.91
N LYS A 148 -0.74 -15.83 53.45
CA LYS A 148 -0.52 -17.15 54.07
C LYS A 148 -0.12 -17.07 55.55
N ASP A 149 0.41 -15.93 55.99
CA ASP A 149 0.85 -15.71 57.38
C ASP A 149 -0.28 -15.16 58.28
N THR A 150 -1.45 -14.87 57.70
CA THR A 150 -2.60 -14.36 58.43
C THR A 150 -3.19 -15.45 59.32
N PRO A 151 -3.52 -15.15 60.61
CA PRO A 151 -4.19 -16.10 61.48
C PRO A 151 -5.52 -16.59 60.88
N GLY A 152 -5.83 -17.88 61.02
CA GLY A 152 -6.99 -18.48 60.36
C GLY A 152 -8.33 -17.82 60.71
N LYS A 153 -8.47 -17.25 61.91
CA LYS A 153 -9.66 -16.49 62.32
C LYS A 153 -9.84 -15.19 61.52
N CYS A 154 -8.75 -14.45 61.28
CA CYS A 154 -8.79 -13.21 60.52
C CYS A 154 -9.07 -13.49 59.04
N TRP A 155 -8.45 -14.54 58.50
CA TRP A 155 -8.72 -14.99 57.14
C TRP A 155 -10.17 -15.40 56.92
N LEU A 156 -10.69 -16.29 57.77
CA LEU A 156 -12.07 -16.76 57.65
C LEU A 156 -13.05 -15.59 57.70
N LYS A 157 -12.80 -14.61 58.58
CA LYS A 157 -13.61 -13.39 58.67
C LYS A 157 -13.53 -12.56 57.38
N ALA A 158 -12.34 -12.36 56.82
CA ALA A 158 -12.17 -11.63 55.56
C ALA A 158 -12.90 -12.33 54.40
N CYS A 159 -12.74 -13.66 54.27
CA CYS A 159 -13.42 -14.46 53.26
C CYS A 159 -14.95 -14.42 53.41
N GLN A 160 -15.46 -14.53 54.64
CA GLN A 160 -16.89 -14.41 54.92
C GLN A 160 -17.44 -13.02 54.58
N ASN A 161 -16.70 -11.96 54.89
CA ASN A 161 -17.09 -10.61 54.54
C ASN A 161 -17.14 -10.44 53.01
N PHE A 162 -16.14 -10.96 52.29
CA PHE A 162 -16.11 -10.93 50.83
C PHE A 162 -17.28 -11.72 50.22
N HIS A 163 -17.52 -12.94 50.68
CA HIS A 163 -18.63 -13.76 50.17
C HIS A 163 -20.01 -13.16 50.47
N LYS A 164 -20.17 -12.53 51.65
CA LYS A 164 -21.41 -11.86 52.02
C LYS A 164 -21.67 -10.62 51.16
N ALA A 165 -20.62 -9.86 50.84
CA ALA A 165 -20.72 -8.71 49.95
C ALA A 165 -20.97 -9.15 48.50
N TYR A 166 -20.29 -10.21 48.04
CA TYR A 166 -20.25 -10.63 46.65
C TYR A 166 -20.55 -12.13 46.49
N PRO A 167 -21.81 -12.58 46.68
CA PRO A 167 -22.13 -14.02 46.64
C PRO A 167 -21.96 -14.64 45.26
N GLN A 168 -22.06 -13.86 44.17
CA GLN A 168 -22.02 -14.33 42.78
C GLN A 168 -20.61 -14.31 42.16
N TYR A 169 -19.57 -14.06 42.96
CA TYR A 169 -18.20 -13.84 42.47
C TYR A 169 -17.63 -14.99 41.61
N ASN A 170 -18.08 -16.23 41.83
CA ASN A 170 -17.64 -17.41 41.07
C ASN A 170 -18.49 -17.72 39.82
N THR A 171 -19.68 -17.12 39.70
CA THR A 171 -20.65 -17.48 38.64
C THR A 171 -20.88 -16.36 37.64
N SER A 172 -20.60 -15.12 38.02
CA SER A 172 -20.86 -13.97 37.15
C SER A 172 -19.69 -13.69 36.19
N PRO A 173 -19.95 -13.53 34.87
CA PRO A 173 -18.94 -13.18 33.88
C PRO A 173 -18.23 -11.84 34.16
N SER A 174 -18.89 -10.89 34.82
CA SER A 174 -18.29 -9.58 35.17
C SER A 174 -17.14 -9.75 36.15
N PHE A 175 -17.31 -10.59 37.18
CA PHE A 175 -16.24 -10.92 38.12
C PHE A 175 -15.08 -11.66 37.46
N PHE A 176 -15.36 -12.54 36.49
CA PHE A 176 -14.29 -13.18 35.71
C PHE A 176 -13.43 -12.15 34.98
N LEU A 177 -14.06 -11.15 34.35
CA LEU A 177 -13.33 -10.12 33.60
C LEU A 177 -12.62 -9.10 34.49
N ILE A 178 -13.20 -8.75 35.63
CA ILE A 178 -12.50 -7.97 36.66
C ILE A 178 -11.27 -8.75 37.16
N ALA A 179 -11.37 -10.07 37.32
CA ALA A 179 -10.21 -10.91 37.63
C ALA A 179 -9.17 -10.88 36.51
N GLN A 180 -9.58 -10.94 35.24
CA GLN A 180 -8.66 -10.81 34.10
C GLN A 180 -7.97 -9.45 34.06
N TYR A 181 -8.66 -8.38 34.45
CA TYR A 181 -8.09 -7.05 34.58
C TYR A 181 -6.96 -7.01 35.64
N GLY A 182 -7.08 -7.77 36.72
CA GLY A 182 -6.03 -7.92 37.74
C GLY A 182 -4.93 -8.94 37.41
N LEU A 183 -5.23 -9.94 36.56
CA LEU A 183 -4.28 -10.97 36.14
C LEU A 183 -3.42 -10.51 34.95
N SER A 184 -4.04 -9.87 33.96
CA SER A 184 -3.42 -9.47 32.68
C SER A 184 -2.85 -8.04 32.74
N ASN A 185 -2.11 -7.75 33.82
CA ASN A 185 -1.63 -6.41 34.14
C ASN A 185 -0.83 -5.76 33.02
N GLU A 186 0.13 -6.49 32.44
CA GLU A 186 0.97 -5.96 31.35
C GLU A 186 0.18 -5.66 30.08
N LEU A 187 -0.84 -6.47 29.78
CA LEU A 187 -1.74 -6.25 28.65
C LEU A 187 -2.56 -4.99 28.87
N ILE A 188 -3.18 -4.84 30.04
CA ILE A 188 -3.97 -3.65 30.40
C ILE A 188 -3.11 -2.38 30.34
N ASP A 189 -1.93 -2.42 30.97
CA ASP A 189 -1.00 -1.28 30.98
C ASP A 189 -0.50 -0.93 29.57
N PHE A 190 -0.40 -1.91 28.66
CA PHE A 190 -0.10 -1.65 27.25
C PHE A 190 -1.30 -1.03 26.52
N VAL A 191 -2.49 -1.61 26.68
CA VAL A 191 -3.74 -1.10 26.08
C VAL A 191 -4.01 0.37 26.48
N HIS A 192 -3.71 0.75 27.72
CA HIS A 192 -3.84 2.14 28.20
C HIS A 192 -2.83 3.11 27.59
N ARG A 193 -1.65 2.64 27.18
CA ARG A 193 -0.64 3.49 26.53
C ARG A 193 -0.97 3.80 25.08
N LEU A 194 -1.82 2.99 24.44
CA LEU A 194 -2.16 3.15 23.04
C LEU A 194 -3.27 4.16 22.83
N SER A 195 -3.04 5.07 21.88
CA SER A 195 -4.08 5.91 21.32
C SER A 195 -4.99 5.13 20.35
N VAL A 196 -6.12 5.72 19.98
CA VAL A 196 -7.01 5.15 18.95
C VAL A 196 -6.27 4.98 17.61
N ASN A 197 -5.34 5.88 17.31
CA ASN A 197 -4.55 5.83 16.07
C ASN A 197 -3.57 4.66 16.08
N ASP A 198 -2.95 4.35 17.23
CA ASP A 198 -2.02 3.23 17.35
C ASP A 198 -2.73 1.89 17.12
N VAL A 199 -3.96 1.77 17.63
CA VAL A 199 -4.79 0.58 17.41
C VAL A 199 -5.24 0.47 15.94
N ASN A 200 -5.57 1.58 15.29
CA ASN A 200 -5.90 1.57 13.87
C ASN A 200 -4.68 1.21 13.00
N ALA A 201 -3.51 1.75 13.31
CA ALA A 201 -2.26 1.42 12.63
C ALA A 201 -1.93 -0.07 12.78
N LEU A 202 -2.12 -0.64 13.97
CA LEU A 202 -2.00 -2.08 14.19
C LEU A 202 -2.97 -2.88 13.31
N ARG A 203 -4.22 -2.43 13.13
CA ARG A 203 -5.20 -3.12 12.27
C ARG A 203 -4.87 -3.02 10.78
N GLU A 204 -4.33 -1.89 10.34
CA GLU A 204 -3.96 -1.67 8.93
C GLU A 204 -2.77 -2.54 8.54
N VAL A 205 -1.72 -2.53 9.37
CA VAL A 205 -0.44 -3.20 9.08
C VAL A 205 -0.58 -4.72 9.07
N VAL A 206 -1.58 -5.26 9.76
CA VAL A 206 -1.91 -6.69 9.73
C VAL A 206 -2.33 -7.19 8.36
N ASN A 207 -2.88 -6.34 7.48
CA ASN A 207 -3.21 -6.76 6.12
C ASN A 207 -1.97 -7.02 5.26
N ASP A 208 -0.84 -6.41 5.62
CA ASP A 208 0.43 -6.48 4.88
C ASP A 208 1.47 -7.38 5.59
N TRP A 209 1.12 -7.95 6.75
CA TRP A 209 2.03 -8.71 7.60
C TRP A 209 1.96 -10.21 7.30
N ASP A 210 3.11 -10.88 7.34
CA ASP A 210 3.21 -12.33 7.20
C ASP A 210 2.68 -13.04 8.46
N GLU A 211 1.63 -13.87 8.36
CA GLU A 211 0.93 -14.52 9.49
C GLU A 211 1.81 -15.42 10.38
N SER A 212 3.11 -15.54 10.08
CA SER A 212 4.09 -16.36 10.79
C SER A 212 4.38 -15.93 12.24
N LEU A 213 4.11 -14.67 12.63
CA LEU A 213 4.39 -14.14 13.98
C LEU A 213 3.15 -13.96 14.87
N VAL A 214 2.07 -13.41 14.31
CA VAL A 214 0.78 -13.18 14.99
C VAL A 214 -0.32 -13.30 13.96
N SER A 215 -1.40 -14.02 14.30
CA SER A 215 -2.55 -14.13 13.41
C SER A 215 -3.31 -12.80 13.32
N THR A 216 -3.86 -12.49 12.15
CA THR A 216 -4.73 -11.32 11.94
C THR A 216 -5.85 -11.24 12.96
N LYS A 217 -6.43 -12.39 13.33
CA LYS A 217 -7.47 -12.50 14.35
C LYS A 217 -7.00 -11.98 15.71
N THR A 218 -5.77 -12.28 16.12
CA THR A 218 -5.24 -11.85 17.42
C THR A 218 -5.14 -10.33 17.55
N ILE A 219 -4.81 -9.61 16.47
CA ILE A 219 -4.77 -8.14 16.50
C ILE A 219 -6.18 -7.54 16.50
N LEU A 220 -7.13 -8.17 15.81
CA LEU A 220 -8.54 -7.78 15.88
C LEU A 220 -9.12 -8.02 17.28
N ASP A 221 -8.80 -9.16 17.91
CA ASP A 221 -9.15 -9.48 19.29
C ASP A 221 -8.56 -8.44 20.26
N PHE A 222 -7.32 -8.00 20.03
CA PHE A 222 -6.67 -6.94 20.81
C PHE A 222 -7.39 -5.59 20.67
N ALA A 223 -7.77 -5.20 19.45
CA ALA A 223 -8.54 -3.99 19.20
C ALA A 223 -9.94 -4.05 19.86
N LEU A 224 -10.55 -5.23 19.91
CA LEU A 224 -11.80 -5.47 20.62
C LEU A 224 -11.65 -5.26 22.13
N ILE A 225 -10.54 -5.70 22.73
CA ILE A 225 -10.23 -5.43 24.15
C ILE A 225 -10.10 -3.93 24.44
N LYS A 226 -9.39 -3.17 23.59
CA LYS A 226 -9.31 -1.70 23.75
C LYS A 226 -10.69 -1.08 23.73
N THR A 227 -11.51 -1.46 22.76
CA THR A 227 -12.87 -0.92 22.58
C THR A 227 -13.76 -1.27 23.76
N PHE A 228 -13.68 -2.51 24.26
CA PHE A 228 -14.39 -2.96 25.45
C PHE A 228 -14.04 -2.12 26.68
N LEU A 229 -12.74 -1.93 26.95
CA LEU A 229 -12.29 -1.14 28.09
C LEU A 229 -12.67 0.34 27.95
N ASP A 230 -12.54 0.91 26.76
CA ASP A 230 -12.95 2.29 26.49
C ASP A 230 -14.45 2.50 26.75
N ARG A 231 -15.30 1.53 26.37
CA ARG A 231 -16.74 1.57 26.69
C ARG A 231 -17.01 1.45 28.17
N ILE A 232 -16.29 0.57 28.90
CA ILE A 232 -16.42 0.49 30.35
C ILE A 232 -16.04 1.81 31.01
N TYR A 233 -14.95 2.46 30.58
CA TYR A 233 -14.54 3.75 31.13
C TYR A 233 -15.54 4.86 30.82
N ALA A 234 -16.06 4.90 29.59
CA ALA A 234 -17.12 5.83 29.22
C ALA A 234 -18.37 5.62 30.08
N GLN A 235 -18.80 4.36 30.27
CA GLN A 235 -19.94 4.01 31.11
C GLN A 235 -19.71 4.43 32.57
N ALA A 236 -18.53 4.13 33.13
CA ALA A 236 -18.16 4.53 34.49
C ALA A 236 -18.15 6.06 34.65
N GLN A 237 -17.70 6.79 33.62
CA GLN A 237 -17.73 8.25 33.63
C GLN A 237 -19.16 8.80 33.56
N SER A 238 -20.01 8.28 32.67
CA SER A 238 -21.42 8.68 32.56
C SER A 238 -22.19 8.39 33.85
N SER A 239 -22.00 7.23 34.46
CA SER A 239 -22.65 6.88 35.74
C SER A 239 -22.21 7.80 36.89
N ARG A 240 -20.99 8.35 36.86
CA ARG A 240 -20.53 9.35 37.83
C ARG A 240 -21.16 10.72 37.61
N GLU A 241 -21.30 11.14 36.36
CA GLU A 241 -21.90 12.42 35.99
C GLU A 241 -23.41 12.46 36.28
N GLU A 242 -24.13 11.37 36.00
CA GLU A 242 -25.57 11.26 36.24
C GLU A 242 -25.95 11.23 37.72
N ASN A 243 -25.19 10.50 38.54
CA ASN A 243 -25.52 10.33 39.96
C ASN A 243 -25.14 11.53 40.83
N SER A 244 -24.32 12.48 40.33
CA SER A 244 -23.81 13.64 41.09
C SER A 244 -23.19 13.25 42.45
N THR A 245 -22.80 11.99 42.62
CA THR A 245 -22.26 11.45 43.86
C THR A 245 -20.75 11.63 43.87
N THR A 246 -20.22 12.08 45.00
CA THR A 246 -18.78 12.07 45.28
C THR A 246 -18.21 10.67 45.51
N HIS A 247 -19.08 9.64 45.49
CA HIS A 247 -18.76 8.24 45.80
C HIS A 247 -19.14 7.35 44.61
N PHE A 248 -18.20 6.46 44.27
CA PHE A 248 -18.32 5.42 43.23
C PHE A 248 -17.78 4.14 43.86
N GLU A 249 -18.66 3.20 44.20
CA GLU A 249 -18.31 1.98 44.91
C GLU A 249 -18.02 0.83 43.93
N PHE A 250 -17.70 -0.36 44.47
CA PHE A 250 -17.33 -1.51 43.65
C PHE A 250 -18.53 -2.15 42.96
N ASP A 251 -19.74 -2.01 43.51
CA ASP A 251 -20.96 -2.51 42.88
C ASP A 251 -21.27 -1.76 41.58
N GLU A 252 -20.96 -0.46 41.51
CA GLU A 252 -21.07 0.32 40.27
C GLU A 252 -20.04 -0.11 39.23
N VAL A 253 -18.82 -0.50 39.65
CA VAL A 253 -17.83 -1.08 38.74
C VAL A 253 -18.37 -2.38 38.14
N ILE A 254 -18.88 -3.28 38.97
CA ILE A 254 -19.48 -4.55 38.53
C ILE A 254 -20.61 -4.27 37.54
N HIS A 255 -21.47 -3.30 37.83
CA HIS A 255 -22.58 -2.92 36.96
C HIS A 255 -22.11 -2.37 35.61
N CYS A 256 -21.04 -1.57 35.57
CA CYS A 256 -20.45 -1.08 34.31
C CYS A 256 -19.98 -2.25 33.43
N PHE A 257 -19.30 -3.24 34.02
CA PHE A 257 -18.90 -4.44 33.29
C PHE A 257 -20.12 -5.22 32.79
N GLU A 258 -21.17 -5.40 33.61
CA GLU A 258 -22.39 -6.11 33.22
C GLU A 258 -23.13 -5.44 32.06
N ILE A 259 -23.25 -4.12 32.06
CA ILE A 259 -23.88 -3.37 30.96
C ILE A 259 -23.14 -3.63 29.65
N VAL A 260 -21.84 -3.39 29.64
CA VAL A 260 -21.03 -3.51 28.41
C VAL A 260 -20.98 -4.97 27.94
N LEU A 261 -20.93 -5.94 28.85
CA LEU A 261 -20.91 -7.36 28.50
C LEU A 261 -22.16 -7.87 27.78
N ASN A 262 -23.31 -7.24 28.00
CA ASN A 262 -24.55 -7.63 27.34
C ASN A 262 -24.58 -7.25 25.85
N GLU A 263 -23.61 -6.47 25.38
CA GLU A 263 -23.50 -6.12 23.98
C GLU A 263 -22.97 -7.30 23.14
N ILE A 264 -23.64 -7.57 22.02
CA ILE A 264 -23.37 -8.73 21.15
C ILE A 264 -21.91 -8.78 20.67
N GLU A 265 -21.28 -7.62 20.50
CA GLU A 265 -19.90 -7.48 20.04
C GLU A 265 -18.86 -8.06 21.02
N PHE A 266 -19.19 -8.26 22.30
CA PHE A 266 -18.25 -8.73 23.33
C PHE A 266 -18.46 -10.17 23.80
N GLN A 267 -19.27 -10.97 23.10
CA GLN A 267 -19.58 -12.35 23.51
C GLN A 267 -18.33 -13.25 23.72
N ASN A 268 -17.21 -12.96 23.04
CA ASN A 268 -15.98 -13.74 23.13
C ASN A 268 -14.84 -13.03 23.89
N ILE A 269 -15.12 -11.91 24.58
CA ILE A 269 -14.08 -11.04 25.14
C ILE A 269 -13.12 -11.75 26.10
N GLN A 270 -13.62 -12.76 26.84
CA GLN A 270 -12.80 -13.59 27.72
C GLN A 270 -11.70 -14.35 26.96
N GLN A 271 -12.03 -14.95 25.81
CA GLN A 271 -11.05 -15.65 24.98
C GLN A 271 -10.06 -14.66 24.36
N CYS A 272 -10.51 -13.46 24.00
CA CYS A 272 -9.64 -12.40 23.50
C CYS A 272 -8.55 -12.05 24.53
N PHE A 273 -8.91 -11.88 25.81
CA PHE A 273 -7.95 -11.62 26.89
C PHE A 273 -6.88 -12.72 26.99
N GLU A 274 -7.28 -13.99 26.97
CA GLU A 274 -6.33 -15.10 27.07
C GLU A 274 -5.35 -15.17 25.88
N ILE A 275 -5.86 -14.98 24.65
CA ILE A 275 -5.06 -15.02 23.43
C ILE A 275 -4.11 -13.82 23.35
N CYS A 276 -4.62 -12.62 23.65
CA CYS A 276 -3.83 -11.38 23.60
C CYS A 276 -2.76 -11.35 24.69
N SER A 277 -3.07 -11.82 25.90
CA SER A 277 -2.08 -11.92 26.98
C SER A 277 -0.93 -12.87 26.62
N LYS A 278 -1.21 -14.01 25.96
CA LYS A 278 -0.16 -14.93 25.47
C LYS A 278 0.67 -14.33 24.33
N SER A 279 0.07 -13.49 23.50
CA SER A 279 0.69 -12.94 22.29
C SER A 279 1.25 -11.52 22.49
N LEU A 280 1.19 -10.98 23.71
CA LEU A 280 1.47 -9.57 24.01
C LEU A 280 2.83 -9.09 23.49
N LEU A 281 3.89 -9.87 23.71
CA LEU A 281 5.24 -9.52 23.26
C LEU A 281 5.31 -9.34 21.73
N SER A 282 4.62 -10.18 20.99
CA SER A 282 4.56 -10.08 19.53
C SER A 282 3.75 -8.86 19.08
N ILE A 283 2.64 -8.57 19.75
CA ILE A 283 1.83 -7.35 19.48
C ILE A 283 2.66 -6.08 19.76
N GLN A 284 3.39 -6.06 20.88
CA GLN A 284 4.28 -4.95 21.25
C GLN A 284 5.39 -4.73 20.22
N ARG A 285 5.98 -5.82 19.72
CA ARG A 285 7.00 -5.75 18.67
C ARG A 285 6.46 -5.17 17.38
N ILE A 286 5.28 -5.62 16.93
CA ILE A 286 4.62 -5.06 15.74
C ILE A 286 4.37 -3.57 15.93
N HIS A 287 3.80 -3.18 17.08
CA HIS A 287 3.57 -1.77 17.39
C HIS A 287 4.86 -0.94 17.36
N GLN A 288 5.96 -1.46 17.90
CA GLN A 288 7.24 -0.77 17.90
C GLN A 288 7.84 -0.65 16.50
N ASP A 289 7.77 -1.71 15.69
CA ASP A 289 8.23 -1.68 14.29
C ASP A 289 7.43 -0.65 13.47
N ILE A 290 6.12 -0.51 13.73
CA ILE A 290 5.27 0.52 13.12
C ILE A 290 5.71 1.91 13.57
N ALA A 291 5.86 2.12 14.88
CA ALA A 291 6.26 3.41 15.44
C ALA A 291 7.64 3.85 14.89
N ASP A 292 8.59 2.92 14.78
CA ASP A 292 9.93 3.18 14.26
C ASP A 292 9.91 3.52 12.76
N ARG A 293 9.10 2.80 11.96
CA ARG A 293 8.91 3.10 10.53
C ARG A 293 8.26 4.48 10.33
N GLU A 294 7.23 4.79 11.11
CA GLU A 294 6.53 6.07 11.05
C GLU A 294 7.43 7.22 11.45
N GLN A 295 8.18 7.06 12.55
CA GLN A 295 9.16 8.05 12.99
C GLN A 295 10.28 8.23 11.96
N SER A 296 10.75 7.15 11.33
CA SER A 296 11.74 7.21 10.25
C SER A 296 11.24 7.99 9.03
N LYS A 297 10.00 7.73 8.57
CA LYS A 297 9.40 8.50 7.46
C LYS A 297 9.21 9.98 7.82
N ARG A 298 8.76 10.29 9.05
CA ARG A 298 8.67 11.67 9.54
C ARG A 298 10.02 12.37 9.57
N GLN A 299 11.07 11.70 10.07
CA GLN A 299 12.42 12.24 10.08
C GLN A 299 12.96 12.48 8.67
N ARG A 300 12.64 11.61 7.71
CA ARG A 300 12.99 11.82 6.29
C ARG A 300 12.32 13.06 5.71
N ILE A 301 11.01 13.25 5.94
CA ILE A 301 10.28 14.46 5.51
C ILE A 301 10.94 15.72 6.12
N ILE A 302 11.25 15.70 7.42
CA ILE A 302 11.93 16.80 8.10
C ILE A 302 13.32 17.04 7.48
N GLY A 303 14.06 15.98 7.17
CA GLY A 303 15.37 16.07 6.52
C GLY A 303 15.29 16.78 5.17
N ILE A 304 14.36 16.37 4.31
CA ILE A 304 14.14 16.97 2.98
C ILE A 304 13.80 18.46 3.12
N MET A 305 12.90 18.81 4.05
CA MET A 305 12.46 20.20 4.23
C MET A 305 13.48 21.10 4.94
N LYS A 306 14.40 20.52 5.71
CA LYS A 306 15.48 21.27 6.37
C LYS A 306 16.58 21.62 5.38
N GLN A 307 17.06 20.64 4.63
CA GLN A 307 18.14 20.82 3.68
C GLN A 307 18.08 19.71 2.64
N SER A 308 17.75 20.09 1.42
CA SER A 308 17.85 19.19 0.27
C SER A 308 18.24 19.96 -0.98
N SER A 309 18.86 19.26 -1.93
CA SER A 309 19.09 19.75 -3.29
C SER A 309 18.54 18.75 -4.30
N LEU A 310 17.89 19.26 -5.33
CA LEU A 310 17.22 18.44 -6.34
C LEU A 310 17.44 18.97 -7.76
N TYR A 311 17.31 18.08 -8.73
CA TYR A 311 17.32 18.41 -10.16
C TYR A 311 16.45 17.41 -10.93
N PHE A 312 16.01 17.82 -12.11
CA PHE A 312 15.16 17.00 -12.96
C PHE A 312 16.01 16.21 -13.96
N VAL A 313 15.59 14.98 -14.25
CA VAL A 313 16.30 14.06 -15.13
C VAL A 313 15.33 13.39 -16.09
N TYR A 314 15.85 12.92 -17.22
CA TYR A 314 15.10 12.11 -18.18
C TYR A 314 15.68 10.70 -18.18
N GLN A 315 14.90 9.73 -17.70
CA GLN A 315 15.35 8.36 -17.49
C GLN A 315 14.65 7.39 -18.43
N SER A 316 15.33 6.30 -18.77
CA SER A 316 14.78 5.15 -19.47
C SER A 316 14.46 4.05 -18.47
N ILE A 317 13.19 3.69 -18.33
CA ILE A 317 12.71 2.62 -17.46
C ILE A 317 12.36 1.40 -18.31
N MET A 318 12.88 0.25 -17.91
CA MET A 318 12.53 -1.05 -18.49
C MET A 318 11.24 -1.56 -17.84
N LEU A 319 10.16 -1.67 -18.61
CA LEU A 319 8.91 -2.28 -18.20
C LEU A 319 8.61 -3.48 -19.09
N TYR A 320 8.71 -4.70 -18.54
CA TYR A 320 8.17 -5.93 -19.14
C TYR A 320 8.42 -6.15 -20.65
N ASP A 321 9.59 -5.72 -21.17
CA ASP A 321 10.06 -5.76 -22.57
C ASP A 321 9.95 -4.46 -23.41
N SER A 322 9.53 -3.33 -22.83
CA SER A 322 9.63 -2.00 -23.43
C SER A 322 10.54 -1.06 -22.63
N ILE A 323 11.25 -0.18 -23.34
CA ILE A 323 11.93 0.96 -22.74
C ILE A 323 10.96 2.14 -22.82
N GLU A 324 10.44 2.57 -21.67
CA GLU A 324 9.69 3.82 -21.55
C GLU A 324 10.63 4.92 -21.07
N HIS A 325 10.54 6.10 -21.69
CA HIS A 325 11.30 7.25 -21.25
C HIS A 325 10.39 8.21 -20.49
N GLN A 326 10.79 8.57 -19.27
CA GLN A 326 10.01 9.50 -18.44
C GLN A 326 10.90 10.52 -17.73
N PHE A 327 10.31 11.68 -17.42
CA PHE A 327 10.94 12.66 -16.54
C PHE A 327 10.81 12.20 -15.09
N ASP A 328 11.86 12.43 -14.31
CA ASP A 328 11.95 12.12 -12.89
C ASP A 328 12.72 13.22 -12.14
N VAL A 329 12.73 13.17 -10.83
CA VAL A 329 13.50 14.05 -9.95
C VAL A 329 14.55 13.23 -9.20
N ASN A 330 15.72 13.81 -8.98
CA ASN A 330 16.71 13.23 -8.08
C ASN A 330 17.03 14.22 -6.96
N ILE A 331 16.97 13.75 -5.71
CA ILE A 331 17.39 14.51 -4.52
C ILE A 331 18.78 14.03 -4.09
N ASP A 332 19.80 14.87 -4.27
CA ASP A 332 21.23 14.52 -4.11
C ASP A 332 21.56 13.98 -2.71
N ASP A 333 20.97 14.54 -1.66
CA ASP A 333 21.30 14.19 -0.27
C ASP A 333 20.77 12.81 0.15
N GLN A 334 19.83 12.23 -0.61
CA GLN A 334 19.16 10.96 -0.27
C GLN A 334 19.02 9.96 -1.43
N SER A 335 19.49 10.31 -2.64
CA SER A 335 19.34 9.51 -3.87
C SER A 335 17.89 9.04 -4.07
N MET A 336 16.94 9.96 -3.86
CA MET A 336 15.51 9.68 -3.86
C MET A 336 14.89 10.05 -5.21
N VAL A 337 14.04 9.16 -5.72
CA VAL A 337 13.25 9.34 -6.97
C VAL A 337 11.83 9.82 -6.68
N PHE A 338 11.11 10.28 -7.71
CA PHE A 338 9.76 10.82 -7.54
C PHE A 338 8.76 9.81 -6.94
N GLY A 339 8.89 8.52 -7.27
CA GLY A 339 8.02 7.47 -6.71
C GLY A 339 8.11 7.37 -5.18
N GLU A 340 9.31 7.49 -4.62
CA GLU A 340 9.52 7.49 -3.16
C GLU A 340 9.00 8.79 -2.51
N LEU A 341 9.11 9.92 -3.21
CA LEU A 341 8.55 11.20 -2.75
C LEU A 341 7.02 11.17 -2.68
N ILE A 342 6.35 10.55 -3.67
CA ILE A 342 4.90 10.36 -3.65
C ILE A 342 4.48 9.53 -2.44
N GLU A 343 5.20 8.46 -2.11
CA GLU A 343 4.87 7.64 -0.93
C GLU A 343 4.96 8.45 0.36
N LEU A 344 6.01 9.28 0.51
CA LEU A 344 6.16 10.18 1.65
C LEU A 344 5.07 11.26 1.67
N HIS A 345 4.68 11.76 0.50
CA HIS A 345 3.64 12.77 0.34
C HIS A 345 2.26 12.23 0.74
N ASP A 346 1.88 11.04 0.28
CA ASP A 346 0.63 10.40 0.66
C ASP A 346 0.58 10.12 2.16
N ARG A 347 1.72 9.70 2.73
CA ARG A 347 1.83 9.53 4.18
C ARG A 347 1.72 10.85 4.94
N ALA A 348 2.32 11.93 4.45
CA ALA A 348 2.21 13.26 5.04
C ALA A 348 0.74 13.74 5.06
N ARG A 349 0.00 13.52 3.96
CA ARG A 349 -1.45 13.82 3.88
C ARG A 349 -2.24 13.03 4.93
N LEU A 350 -1.99 11.73 5.05
CA LEU A 350 -2.67 10.89 6.06
C LEU A 350 -2.41 11.38 7.50
N ILE A 351 -1.16 11.76 7.81
CA ILE A 351 -0.80 12.30 9.12
C ILE A 351 -1.49 13.65 9.39
N GLU A 352 -1.58 14.52 8.37
CA GLU A 352 -2.31 15.78 8.48
C GLU A 352 -3.81 15.55 8.78
N TYR A 353 -4.44 14.63 8.04
CA TYR A 353 -5.86 14.28 8.24
C TYR A 353 -6.14 13.66 9.62
N SER A 354 -5.26 12.79 10.13
CA SER A 354 -5.44 12.17 11.44
C SER A 354 -5.29 13.18 12.59
N ASN A 355 -4.42 14.17 12.45
CA ASN A 355 -4.14 15.17 13.49
C ASN A 355 -5.15 16.30 13.56
N ASN A 356 -5.84 16.64 12.46
CA ASN A 356 -6.95 17.59 12.49
C ASN A 356 -8.11 17.15 13.43
N LYS A 357 -8.10 15.89 13.91
CA LYS A 357 -9.03 15.35 14.91
C LYS A 357 -8.45 15.21 16.33
N MET A 358 -7.13 15.36 16.53
CA MET A 358 -6.50 15.18 17.85
C MET A 358 -5.38 16.22 18.13
N THR A 359 -5.53 16.93 19.24
CA THR A 359 -4.73 18.08 19.72
C THR A 359 -3.34 17.72 20.29
N ASN A 360 -2.60 16.80 19.69
CA ASN A 360 -1.36 16.27 20.30
C ASN A 360 -0.04 16.59 19.58
N ASN A 361 -0.06 17.16 18.37
CA ASN A 361 1.18 17.58 17.67
C ASN A 361 1.33 19.10 17.65
N SER A 362 2.57 19.59 17.77
CA SER A 362 2.87 21.02 17.73
C SER A 362 2.47 21.61 16.37
N GLU A 363 1.85 22.79 16.38
CA GLU A 363 1.40 23.52 15.18
C GLU A 363 2.52 23.69 14.13
N GLU A 364 3.78 23.80 14.58
CA GLU A 364 4.98 23.87 13.75
C GLU A 364 5.23 22.61 12.90
N GLU A 365 4.86 21.43 13.40
CA GLU A 365 5.00 20.14 12.71
C GLU A 365 3.96 20.00 11.60
N LEU A 366 2.71 20.42 11.86
CA LEU A 366 1.65 20.44 10.86
C LEU A 366 1.98 21.40 9.72
N ASP A 367 2.52 22.58 10.04
CA ASP A 367 2.99 23.53 9.03
C ASP A 367 4.14 22.96 8.18
N LEU A 368 5.03 22.18 8.78
CA LEU A 368 6.09 21.47 8.05
C LEU A 368 5.52 20.42 7.08
N LEU A 369 4.54 19.63 7.52
CA LEU A 369 3.88 18.64 6.66
C LEU A 369 3.15 19.30 5.48
N ARG A 370 2.42 20.39 5.72
CA ARG A 370 1.76 21.17 4.66
C ARG A 370 2.75 21.74 3.64
N SER A 371 3.86 22.28 4.14
CA SER A 371 4.94 22.79 3.29
C SER A 371 5.56 21.68 2.44
N PHE A 372 5.73 20.47 3.00
CA PHE A 372 6.22 19.31 2.26
C PHE A 372 5.23 18.84 1.18
N ILE A 373 3.92 18.82 1.51
CA ILE A 373 2.88 18.47 0.53
C ILE A 373 2.93 19.42 -0.68
N GLY A 374 2.91 20.74 -0.43
CA GLY A 374 3.00 21.73 -1.50
C GLY A 374 4.31 21.70 -2.28
N PHE A 375 5.42 21.31 -1.64
CA PHE A 375 6.70 21.10 -2.30
C PHE A 375 6.66 19.92 -3.29
N VAL A 376 6.09 18.78 -2.91
CA VAL A 376 5.98 17.60 -3.79
C VAL A 376 4.96 17.84 -4.91
N ASP A 377 3.82 18.47 -4.62
CA ASP A 377 2.83 18.86 -5.65
C ASP A 377 3.48 19.74 -6.74
N LEU A 378 4.34 20.68 -6.35
CA LEU A 378 5.07 21.54 -7.29
C LEU A 378 6.07 20.77 -8.16
N ILE A 379 6.76 19.77 -7.59
CA ILE A 379 7.65 18.88 -8.34
C ILE A 379 6.83 18.11 -9.40
N GLU A 380 5.67 17.58 -9.02
CA GLU A 380 4.77 16.88 -9.95
C GLU A 380 4.33 17.76 -11.11
N GLU A 381 3.97 19.02 -10.83
CA GLU A 381 3.61 20.00 -11.87
C GLU A 381 4.77 20.27 -12.84
N ILE A 382 5.99 20.44 -12.32
CA ILE A 382 7.18 20.66 -13.14
C ILE A 382 7.45 19.46 -14.05
N LEU A 383 7.34 18.23 -13.52
CA LEU A 383 7.51 17.00 -14.31
C LEU A 383 6.49 16.93 -15.45
N LYS A 384 5.22 17.27 -15.19
CA LYS A 384 4.17 17.35 -16.23
C LYS A 384 4.49 18.40 -17.29
N ARG A 385 4.98 19.57 -16.89
CA ARG A 385 5.34 20.66 -17.82
C ARG A 385 6.55 20.28 -18.69
N PHE A 386 7.55 19.61 -18.11
CA PHE A 386 8.67 19.05 -18.87
C PHE A 386 8.20 18.04 -19.91
N LEU A 387 7.30 17.14 -19.54
CA LEU A 387 6.71 16.19 -20.49
C LEU A 387 5.98 16.91 -21.62
N SER A 388 5.15 17.90 -21.31
CA SER A 388 4.43 18.70 -22.32
C SER A 388 5.40 19.42 -23.27
N LEU A 389 6.42 20.10 -22.75
CA LEU A 389 7.45 20.77 -23.56
C LEU A 389 8.25 19.79 -24.43
N HIS A 390 8.52 18.60 -23.91
CA HIS A 390 9.25 17.56 -24.64
C HIS A 390 8.41 17.01 -25.80
N VAL A 391 7.14 16.68 -25.54
CA VAL A 391 6.20 16.17 -26.54
C VAL A 391 5.91 17.23 -27.61
N SER A 392 5.83 18.51 -27.22
CA SER A 392 5.65 19.61 -28.17
C SER A 392 6.93 19.99 -28.92
N GLY A 393 8.07 19.38 -28.60
CA GLY A 393 9.33 19.56 -29.30
C GLY A 393 10.06 20.88 -29.00
N HIS A 394 9.84 21.48 -27.82
CA HIS A 394 10.48 22.72 -27.42
C HIS A 394 11.97 22.54 -27.09
N LEU A 395 12.83 23.44 -27.60
CA LEU A 395 14.30 23.36 -27.47
C LEU A 395 14.81 23.45 -26.03
N PHE A 396 14.11 24.17 -25.15
CA PHE A 396 14.49 24.31 -23.73
C PHE A 396 14.74 22.96 -23.03
N VAL A 397 13.99 21.91 -23.38
CA VAL A 397 14.13 20.61 -22.71
C VAL A 397 15.50 19.99 -22.99
N SER A 398 15.97 20.02 -24.24
CA SER A 398 17.29 19.49 -24.59
C SER A 398 18.42 20.36 -24.04
N GLU A 399 18.23 21.68 -23.97
CA GLU A 399 19.16 22.60 -23.31
C GLU A 399 19.28 22.32 -21.82
N TYR A 400 18.15 22.15 -21.13
CA TYR A 400 18.12 21.84 -19.70
C TYR A 400 18.79 20.49 -19.41
N LEU A 401 18.46 19.43 -20.16
CA LEU A 401 19.04 18.10 -19.95
C LEU A 401 20.55 18.06 -20.19
N SER A 402 21.09 18.98 -21.00
CA SER A 402 22.53 19.10 -21.23
C SER A 402 23.28 19.72 -20.05
N SER A 403 22.62 20.59 -19.28
CA SER A 403 23.17 21.24 -18.10
C SER A 403 22.07 21.47 -17.04
N PRO A 404 21.70 20.44 -16.27
CA PRO A 404 20.59 20.51 -15.32
C PRO A 404 20.84 21.56 -14.24
N GLU A 405 19.86 22.44 -14.03
CA GLU A 405 19.86 23.38 -12.91
C GLU A 405 19.52 22.62 -11.61
N LYS A 406 20.29 22.89 -10.55
CA LYS A 406 20.04 22.35 -9.20
C LYS A 406 19.27 23.36 -8.36
N PHE A 407 18.19 22.90 -7.73
CA PHE A 407 17.33 23.69 -6.85
C PHE A 407 17.59 23.28 -5.40
N THR A 408 17.79 24.26 -4.52
CA THR A 408 18.01 24.01 -3.10
C THR A 408 16.77 24.35 -2.28
N CYS A 409 16.36 23.42 -1.42
CA CYS A 409 15.38 23.65 -0.36
C CYS A 409 16.11 23.77 0.98
N THR A 410 15.95 24.92 1.65
CA THR A 410 16.54 25.14 2.99
C THR A 410 15.48 25.73 3.91
N GLU A 411 15.24 25.11 5.06
CA GLU A 411 14.27 25.55 6.06
C GLU A 411 12.89 25.90 5.45
N LYS A 412 12.31 24.96 4.70
CA LYS A 412 11.04 25.10 3.97
C LYS A 412 11.03 26.11 2.82
N ASN A 413 12.15 26.76 2.51
CA ASN A 413 12.22 27.70 1.39
C ASN A 413 12.64 27.00 0.09
N TYR A 414 11.70 26.91 -0.85
CA TYR A 414 11.91 26.38 -2.20
C TYR A 414 11.48 27.38 -3.30
N GLN A 415 11.69 28.68 -3.05
CA GLN A 415 11.28 29.76 -3.99
C GLN A 415 11.90 29.63 -5.39
N GLN A 416 13.12 29.10 -5.48
CA GLN A 416 13.77 28.84 -6.78
C GLN A 416 12.93 27.88 -7.64
N LEU A 417 12.35 26.86 -7.01
CA LEU A 417 11.50 25.87 -7.68
C LEU A 417 10.18 26.50 -8.14
N ILE A 418 9.58 27.37 -7.32
CA ILE A 418 8.36 28.12 -7.69
C ILE A 418 8.64 29.00 -8.92
N ASN A 419 9.73 29.78 -8.88
CA ASN A 419 10.09 30.66 -9.99
C ASN A 419 10.39 29.85 -11.28
N PHE A 420 11.03 28.70 -11.13
CA PHE A 420 11.31 27.80 -12.24
C PHE A 420 10.01 27.25 -12.85
N SER A 421 9.05 26.84 -12.03
CA SER A 421 7.73 26.40 -12.48
C SER A 421 7.02 27.48 -13.31
N VAL A 422 6.98 28.73 -12.82
CA VAL A 422 6.40 29.88 -13.55
C VAL A 422 7.11 30.12 -14.89
N LYS A 423 8.43 29.94 -14.93
CA LYS A 423 9.22 30.08 -16.16
C LYS A 423 8.83 29.01 -17.20
N LEU A 424 8.59 27.77 -16.78
CA LEU A 424 8.13 26.70 -17.66
C LEU A 424 6.73 26.97 -18.24
N ASP A 425 5.82 27.56 -17.45
CA ASP A 425 4.51 28.01 -17.96
C ASP A 425 4.66 29.09 -19.02
N GLY A 426 5.59 30.03 -18.81
CA GLY A 426 5.93 31.04 -19.82
C GLY A 426 6.34 30.38 -21.14
N TYR A 427 7.25 29.41 -21.08
CA TYR A 427 7.71 28.68 -22.27
C TYR A 427 6.60 27.89 -22.96
N LEU A 428 5.71 27.23 -22.20
CA LEU A 428 4.59 26.49 -22.79
C LEU A 428 3.64 27.43 -23.54
N ASN A 429 3.24 28.54 -22.90
CA ASN A 429 2.32 29.50 -23.52
C ASN A 429 2.93 30.16 -24.76
N GLU A 430 4.19 30.59 -24.69
CA GLU A 430 4.90 31.17 -25.84
C GLU A 430 5.04 30.16 -26.98
N TRP A 431 5.29 28.89 -26.67
CA TRP A 431 5.44 27.84 -27.67
C TRP A 431 4.12 27.49 -28.35
N ASP A 432 3.04 27.40 -27.58
CA ASP A 432 1.71 27.12 -28.13
C ASP A 432 1.28 28.20 -29.12
N ASP A 433 1.50 29.48 -28.77
CA ASP A 433 1.26 30.62 -29.66
C ASP A 433 2.14 30.54 -30.93
N TYR A 434 3.42 30.19 -30.77
CA TYR A 434 4.38 30.08 -31.86
C TYR A 434 4.05 28.93 -32.82
N VAL A 435 3.71 27.74 -32.31
CA VAL A 435 3.29 26.58 -33.11
C VAL A 435 1.99 26.90 -33.86
N CYS A 436 1.02 27.54 -33.20
CA CYS A 436 -0.23 27.96 -33.85
C CYS A 436 0.00 29.02 -34.95
N MET A 437 1.01 29.89 -34.81
CA MET A 437 1.39 30.84 -35.87
C MET A 437 1.98 30.13 -37.10
N ILE A 438 2.80 29.10 -36.91
CA ILE A 438 3.45 28.38 -38.01
C ILE A 438 2.46 27.46 -38.74
N PHE A 439 1.55 26.83 -38.00
CA PHE A 439 0.58 25.89 -38.55
C PHE A 439 -0.80 26.54 -38.69
N ARG A 440 -1.01 27.34 -39.75
CA ARG A 440 -2.36 27.76 -40.15
C ARG A 440 -3.12 26.62 -40.83
N PHE A 441 -3.71 25.71 -40.06
CA PHE A 441 -4.67 24.76 -40.61
C PHE A 441 -6.03 25.45 -40.81
N GLY A 442 -6.36 25.71 -42.08
CA GLY A 442 -7.71 26.02 -42.51
C GLY A 442 -8.66 24.90 -42.06
N GLN A 443 -9.65 25.28 -41.25
CA GLN A 443 -10.51 24.41 -40.47
C GLN A 443 -11.38 23.49 -41.34
N VAL A 444 -11.12 22.18 -41.34
CA VAL A 444 -12.09 21.06 -41.19
C VAL A 444 -11.27 19.78 -40.96
N ALA A 445 -11.53 19.04 -39.88
CA ALA A 445 -10.95 17.71 -39.69
C ALA A 445 -11.53 16.74 -40.72
N VAL A 446 -10.68 16.18 -41.58
CA VAL A 446 -11.07 15.17 -42.57
C VAL A 446 -10.51 13.83 -42.12
N HIS A 447 -11.35 12.78 -42.12
CA HIS A 447 -10.90 11.42 -41.84
C HIS A 447 -10.08 10.89 -43.02
N VAL A 448 -8.76 10.80 -42.85
CA VAL A 448 -7.84 10.30 -43.88
C VAL A 448 -7.52 8.82 -43.60
N PRO A 449 -7.72 7.89 -44.56
CA PRO A 449 -7.31 6.49 -44.41
C PRO A 449 -5.80 6.36 -44.12
N ASN A 450 -5.42 5.41 -43.25
CA ASN A 450 -4.04 5.23 -42.73
C ASN A 450 -2.94 5.07 -43.80
N ASN A 451 -3.31 4.77 -45.03
CA ASN A 451 -2.45 4.51 -46.18
C ASN A 451 -2.35 5.68 -47.16
N VAL A 452 -2.95 6.83 -46.84
CA VAL A 452 -2.83 8.05 -47.64
C VAL A 452 -1.71 8.91 -47.04
N PRO A 453 -0.62 9.19 -47.78
CA PRO A 453 0.42 10.09 -47.31
C PRO A 453 -0.15 11.50 -47.13
N ILE A 454 0.07 12.08 -45.94
CA ILE A 454 -0.31 13.46 -45.62
C ILE A 454 0.88 14.36 -45.99
N TYR A 455 0.65 15.30 -46.91
CA TYR A 455 1.63 16.32 -47.26
C TYR A 455 1.29 17.60 -46.49
N ILE A 456 2.24 18.10 -45.71
CA ILE A 456 2.13 19.37 -44.99
C ILE A 456 2.89 20.41 -45.81
N GLU A 457 2.18 21.40 -46.34
CA GLU A 457 2.79 22.55 -47.02
C GLU A 457 3.27 23.53 -45.95
N LEU A 458 4.59 23.76 -45.90
CA LEU A 458 5.20 24.75 -45.02
C LEU A 458 5.37 26.06 -45.80
N ASP A 459 5.09 27.19 -45.16
CA ASP A 459 5.25 28.51 -45.78
C ASP A 459 6.73 28.76 -46.13
N ALA A 460 7.07 28.77 -47.41
CA ALA A 460 8.44 28.96 -47.89
C ALA A 460 8.91 30.42 -47.86
N SER A 461 8.15 31.33 -47.24
CA SER A 461 8.55 32.72 -47.07
C SER A 461 9.90 32.82 -46.38
N PHE A 462 10.81 33.58 -46.98
CA PHE A 462 12.22 33.66 -46.56
C PHE A 462 12.43 34.03 -45.07
N HIS A 463 11.49 34.78 -44.48
CA HIS A 463 11.52 35.19 -43.08
C HIS A 463 11.11 34.07 -42.09
N LEU A 464 10.48 32.99 -42.57
CA LEU A 464 10.03 31.85 -41.75
C LEU A 464 10.99 30.66 -41.83
N ILE A 465 11.96 30.64 -42.76
CA ILE A 465 12.94 29.56 -42.89
C ILE A 465 13.76 29.37 -41.59
N PRO A 466 14.32 30.42 -40.94
CA PRO A 466 15.04 30.26 -39.68
C PRO A 466 14.14 29.78 -38.54
N GLU A 467 12.85 30.12 -38.58
CA GLU A 467 11.85 29.76 -37.58
C GLU A 467 11.41 28.29 -37.74
N GLN A 468 11.35 27.78 -38.97
CA GLN A 468 11.10 26.36 -39.28
C GLN A 468 12.24 25.45 -38.82
N GLU A 469 13.49 25.90 -38.89
CA GLU A 469 14.66 25.14 -38.44
C GLU A 469 14.67 24.90 -36.91
N LYS A 470 13.93 25.72 -36.15
CA LYS A 470 13.77 25.57 -34.69
C LYS A 470 12.78 24.48 -34.30
N LEU A 471 11.92 24.03 -35.20
CA LEU A 471 10.95 22.97 -34.93
C LEU A 471 11.61 21.60 -35.11
N ILE A 472 11.96 20.95 -33.99
CA ILE A 472 12.66 19.65 -33.97
C ILE A 472 11.92 18.59 -34.81
N ILE A 473 10.58 18.58 -34.76
CA ILE A 473 9.76 17.63 -35.54
C ILE A 473 9.96 17.77 -37.06
N LEU A 474 10.22 18.99 -37.56
CA LEU A 474 10.47 19.24 -38.97
C LEU A 474 11.86 18.77 -39.42
N ASN A 475 12.80 18.62 -38.49
CA ASN A 475 14.13 18.05 -38.78
C ASN A 475 14.07 16.53 -39.03
N SER A 476 13.07 15.84 -38.46
CA SER A 476 12.84 14.41 -38.68
C SER A 476 11.99 14.08 -39.91
N LEU A 477 11.36 15.08 -40.53
CA LEU A 477 10.49 14.89 -41.70
C LEU A 477 11.26 15.11 -43.01
N HIS A 478 11.00 14.25 -44.00
CA HIS A 478 11.56 14.41 -45.34
C HIS A 478 10.93 15.63 -46.02
N ARG A 479 11.75 16.64 -46.36
CA ARG A 479 11.30 17.90 -46.96
C ARG A 479 11.65 17.92 -48.45
N GLU A 480 10.68 18.27 -49.30
CA GLU A 480 10.90 18.48 -50.74
C GLU A 480 10.43 19.88 -51.15
N ASN A 481 11.22 20.55 -52.01
CA ASN A 481 10.88 21.88 -52.52
C ASN A 481 9.94 21.73 -53.73
N ILE A 482 8.77 22.36 -53.66
CA ILE A 482 7.65 22.16 -54.59
C ILE A 482 7.80 22.98 -55.89
N ASP A 483 8.66 24.01 -55.89
CA ASP A 483 8.67 25.05 -56.93
C ASP A 483 9.33 24.63 -58.25
N GLN A 484 10.11 23.54 -58.30
CA GLN A 484 10.74 23.06 -59.53
C GLN A 484 10.72 21.52 -59.62
N ILE A 485 10.09 21.00 -60.69
CA ILE A 485 10.15 19.57 -61.01
C ILE A 485 11.58 19.25 -61.45
N ASP A 486 12.29 18.49 -60.61
CA ASP A 486 13.54 17.83 -61.01
C ASP A 486 13.20 16.50 -61.70
N TRP A 487 13.03 16.54 -63.01
CA TRP A 487 12.74 15.36 -63.84
C TRP A 487 13.72 14.20 -63.62
N LYS A 488 14.94 14.48 -63.15
CA LYS A 488 15.94 13.43 -62.86
C LYS A 488 15.56 12.59 -61.63
N LYS A 489 14.72 13.12 -60.73
CA LYS A 489 14.21 12.44 -59.52
C LYS A 489 12.94 11.62 -59.76
N LEU A 490 12.38 11.61 -60.97
CA LEU A 490 11.21 10.81 -61.31
C LEU A 490 11.49 9.31 -61.08
N ASN A 491 10.89 8.73 -60.04
CA ASN A 491 11.10 7.32 -59.69
C ASN A 491 9.97 6.45 -60.27
N LEU A 492 10.28 5.74 -61.37
CA LEU A 492 9.34 4.86 -62.07
C LEU A 492 8.94 3.60 -61.27
N GLU A 493 9.73 3.21 -60.27
CA GLU A 493 9.48 2.02 -59.45
C GLU A 493 8.53 2.31 -58.29
N LYS A 494 8.61 3.51 -57.71
CA LYS A 494 7.76 3.92 -56.57
C LYS A 494 6.34 4.33 -56.95
N MET A 495 6.08 4.55 -58.23
CA MET A 495 4.77 4.96 -58.73
C MET A 495 4.35 4.18 -59.98
N PRO A 496 3.63 3.04 -59.82
CA PRO A 496 3.27 2.18 -60.95
C PRO A 496 2.39 2.88 -62.01
N GLY A 497 1.64 3.93 -61.63
CA GLY A 497 0.81 4.71 -62.55
C GLY A 497 1.61 5.52 -63.59
N ILE A 498 2.85 5.90 -63.29
CA ILE A 498 3.70 6.67 -64.23
C ILE A 498 3.99 5.87 -65.49
N SER A 499 4.39 4.61 -65.31
CA SER A 499 4.73 3.71 -66.41
C SER A 499 3.54 3.43 -67.32
N LEU A 500 2.33 3.33 -66.75
CA LEU A 500 1.08 3.16 -67.51
C LEU A 500 0.75 4.39 -68.35
N VAL A 501 0.81 5.58 -67.74
CA VAL A 501 0.58 6.84 -68.45
C VAL A 501 1.59 7.02 -69.57
N ALA A 502 2.89 6.81 -69.30
CA ALA A 502 3.94 6.94 -70.31
C ALA A 502 3.77 5.97 -71.49
N ASN A 503 3.38 4.70 -71.24
CA ASN A 503 3.14 3.71 -72.29
C ASN A 503 1.96 4.08 -73.19
N TYR A 504 0.89 4.61 -72.59
CA TYR A 504 -0.24 5.14 -73.34
C TYR A 504 0.16 6.34 -74.20
N LEU A 505 0.86 7.33 -73.63
CA LEU A 505 1.34 8.51 -74.36
C LEU A 505 2.26 8.11 -75.52
N GLN A 506 3.16 7.16 -75.30
CA GLN A 506 4.05 6.67 -76.36
C GLN A 506 3.29 5.95 -77.48
N SER A 507 2.29 5.14 -77.13
CA SER A 507 1.48 4.42 -78.11
C SER A 507 0.53 5.33 -78.89
N ILE A 508 0.09 6.44 -78.29
CA ILE A 508 -0.64 7.52 -78.97
C ILE A 508 0.30 8.25 -79.92
N LYS A 509 1.50 8.65 -79.46
CA LYS A 509 2.51 9.35 -80.28
C LYS A 509 2.92 8.53 -81.51
N ASN A 510 3.05 7.21 -81.36
CA ASN A 510 3.44 6.31 -82.43
C ASN A 510 2.25 5.74 -83.22
N SER A 511 1.02 6.12 -82.88
CA SER A 511 -0.23 5.57 -83.42
C SER A 511 -0.39 4.04 -83.27
N THR A 512 0.45 3.38 -82.47
CA THR A 512 0.40 1.93 -82.26
C THR A 512 -0.78 1.51 -81.39
N ILE A 513 -1.36 2.44 -80.61
CA ILE A 513 -2.56 2.19 -79.81
C ILE A 513 -3.77 1.76 -80.65
N ILE A 514 -3.77 2.01 -81.97
CA ILE A 514 -4.81 1.51 -82.88
C ILE A 514 -4.72 -0.01 -83.06
N LEU A 515 -3.50 -0.56 -83.00
CA LEU A 515 -3.18 -1.94 -83.38
C LEU A 515 -2.94 -2.86 -82.17
N GLN A 516 -2.73 -2.30 -80.98
CA GLN A 516 -2.49 -3.06 -79.76
C GLN A 516 -3.36 -2.57 -78.60
N ASP A 517 -3.77 -3.50 -77.74
CA ASP A 517 -4.34 -3.17 -76.45
C ASP A 517 -3.23 -2.99 -75.43
N LEU A 518 -3.27 -1.90 -74.66
CA LEU A 518 -2.37 -1.68 -73.54
C LEU A 518 -3.10 -1.91 -72.23
N ASN A 519 -2.48 -2.63 -71.32
CA ASN A 519 -2.94 -2.86 -69.95
C ASN A 519 -1.73 -3.04 -69.02
N GLU A 520 -1.98 -3.09 -67.72
CA GLU A 520 -0.93 -3.21 -66.70
C GLU A 520 -0.01 -4.45 -66.86
N GLN A 521 -0.43 -5.46 -67.63
CA GLN A 521 0.29 -6.73 -67.80
C GLN A 521 1.12 -6.80 -69.10
N ASN A 522 0.85 -5.96 -70.10
CA ASN A 522 1.48 -6.04 -71.42
C ASN A 522 2.25 -4.78 -71.84
N MET A 523 2.46 -3.86 -70.90
CA MET A 523 3.29 -2.68 -71.09
C MET A 523 4.76 -3.05 -71.30
N LYS A 524 5.43 -2.24 -72.12
CA LYS A 524 6.88 -2.32 -72.25
C LYS A 524 7.53 -1.42 -71.20
N PRO A 525 8.68 -1.82 -70.63
CA PRO A 525 9.46 -0.91 -69.81
C PRO A 525 9.87 0.30 -70.67
N ILE A 526 9.61 1.50 -70.16
CA ILE A 526 10.02 2.77 -70.76
C ILE A 526 11.13 3.33 -69.89
N ASP A 527 12.20 3.81 -70.52
CA ASP A 527 13.30 4.46 -69.80
C ASP A 527 12.90 5.84 -69.26
N ARG A 528 13.62 6.32 -68.24
CA ARG A 528 13.29 7.56 -67.54
C ARG A 528 13.29 8.79 -68.44
N ASP A 529 14.21 8.86 -69.39
CA ASP A 529 14.36 10.04 -70.25
C ASP A 529 13.20 10.12 -71.25
N THR A 530 12.83 8.98 -71.84
CA THR A 530 11.63 8.87 -72.68
C THR A 530 10.35 9.17 -71.91
N CYS A 531 10.22 8.65 -70.67
CA CYS A 531 9.07 8.94 -69.83
C CYS A 531 8.96 10.44 -69.49
N SER A 532 10.06 11.05 -69.06
CA SER A 532 10.10 12.48 -68.72
C SER A 532 9.75 13.36 -69.92
N SER A 533 10.31 13.05 -71.09
CA SER A 533 10.01 13.76 -72.33
C SER A 533 8.55 13.64 -72.75
N LEU A 534 7.91 12.48 -72.57
CA LEU A 534 6.50 12.29 -72.87
C LEU A 534 5.59 13.05 -71.90
N LEU A 535 5.87 12.99 -70.60
CA LEU A 535 5.09 13.73 -69.60
C LEU A 535 5.22 15.24 -69.80
N GLU A 536 6.43 15.72 -70.09
CA GLU A 536 6.68 17.13 -70.41
C GLU A 536 5.93 17.54 -71.69
N GLN A 537 6.02 16.74 -72.74
CA GLN A 537 5.37 17.03 -74.03
C GLN A 537 3.84 17.10 -73.94
N TYR A 538 3.19 16.32 -73.07
CA TYR A 538 1.72 16.23 -73.03
C TYR A 538 1.09 17.02 -71.88
N PHE A 539 1.81 17.29 -70.78
CA PHE A 539 1.24 17.97 -69.61
C PHE A 539 1.85 19.35 -69.33
N VAL A 540 2.95 19.71 -70.01
CA VAL A 540 3.69 20.98 -69.79
C VAL A 540 3.66 21.90 -71.02
N ARG A 541 3.32 21.39 -72.20
CA ARG A 541 3.48 22.04 -73.52
C ARG A 541 2.97 23.47 -73.66
N ASP A 542 1.86 23.79 -72.98
CA ASP A 542 1.17 25.09 -73.09
C ASP A 542 1.17 25.89 -71.77
N LYS A 543 1.92 25.43 -70.76
CA LYS A 543 2.05 26.07 -69.44
C LYS A 543 3.46 26.63 -69.34
N ASP A 544 3.63 27.86 -68.81
CA ASP A 544 4.95 28.39 -68.50
C ASP A 544 5.70 27.34 -67.67
N GLY A 545 6.66 26.63 -68.29
CA GLY A 545 7.29 25.42 -67.75
C GLY A 545 8.05 25.62 -66.43
N LYS A 546 8.00 26.84 -65.89
CA LYS A 546 8.57 27.25 -64.61
C LYS A 546 7.63 27.04 -63.42
N ASN A 547 6.32 26.81 -63.62
CA ASN A 547 5.33 26.88 -62.51
C ASN A 547 4.43 25.64 -62.33
N ILE A 548 4.84 24.45 -62.82
CA ILE A 548 4.12 23.21 -62.51
C ILE A 548 4.76 22.57 -61.28
N ALA A 549 4.04 22.63 -60.15
CA ALA A 549 4.39 21.94 -58.92
C ALA A 549 4.34 20.41 -59.08
N TRP A 550 5.19 19.69 -58.32
CA TRP A 550 5.13 18.21 -58.21
C TRP A 550 3.72 17.70 -57.94
N THR A 551 2.95 18.41 -57.09
CA THR A 551 1.55 18.10 -56.76
C THR A 551 0.65 18.06 -58.00
N LYS A 552 0.80 19.02 -58.92
CA LYS A 552 0.00 19.06 -60.16
C LYS A 552 0.34 17.88 -61.07
N LEU A 553 1.64 17.57 -61.21
CA LEU A 553 2.10 16.41 -61.98
C LEU A 553 1.58 15.09 -61.39
N PHE A 554 1.61 14.94 -60.06
CA PHE A 554 1.07 13.75 -59.39
C PHE A 554 -0.44 13.58 -59.59
N ILE A 555 -1.21 14.67 -59.49
CA ILE A 555 -2.65 14.65 -59.75
C ILE A 555 -2.92 14.19 -61.20
N PHE A 556 -2.20 14.75 -62.17
CA PHE A 556 -2.34 14.33 -63.57
C PHE A 556 -2.04 12.85 -63.77
N ILE A 557 -0.91 12.38 -63.23
CA ILE A 557 -0.52 10.98 -63.35
C ILE A 557 -1.57 10.06 -62.72
N ALA A 558 -2.09 10.42 -61.54
CA ALA A 558 -3.12 9.62 -60.87
C ALA A 558 -4.42 9.54 -61.70
N VAL A 559 -4.91 10.68 -62.19
CA VAL A 559 -6.14 10.76 -63.00
C VAL A 559 -5.99 9.97 -64.30
N TYR A 560 -4.92 10.22 -65.06
CA TYR A 560 -4.72 9.55 -66.35
C TYR A 560 -4.39 8.07 -66.19
N SER A 561 -3.65 7.68 -65.14
CA SER A 561 -3.44 6.26 -64.83
C SER A 561 -4.76 5.55 -64.57
N HIS A 562 -5.69 6.16 -63.85
CA HIS A 562 -7.00 5.59 -63.59
C HIS A 562 -7.84 5.48 -64.87
N LEU A 563 -7.90 6.55 -65.66
CA LEU A 563 -8.65 6.58 -66.93
C LEU A 563 -8.11 5.55 -67.94
N PHE A 564 -6.79 5.47 -68.09
CA PHE A 564 -6.16 4.52 -69.00
C PHE A 564 -6.33 3.07 -68.54
N SER A 565 -6.23 2.81 -67.23
CA SER A 565 -6.57 1.49 -66.68
C SER A 565 -8.04 1.14 -66.96
N GLY A 566 -8.96 2.09 -66.79
CA GLY A 566 -10.38 1.93 -67.17
C GLY A 566 -10.57 1.61 -68.65
N PHE A 567 -9.90 2.34 -69.55
CA PHE A 567 -9.93 2.07 -70.99
C PHE A 567 -9.39 0.70 -71.35
N SER A 568 -8.32 0.24 -70.68
CA SER A 568 -7.76 -1.10 -70.91
C SER A 568 -8.74 -2.24 -70.60
N ARG A 569 -9.72 -1.98 -69.73
CA ARG A 569 -10.74 -2.95 -69.28
C ARG A 569 -12.08 -2.75 -69.98
N CYS A 570 -12.25 -1.66 -70.73
CA CYS A 570 -13.49 -1.36 -71.44
C CYS A 570 -13.59 -2.17 -72.74
N GLY A 571 -14.58 -3.06 -72.82
CA GLY A 571 -14.80 -3.91 -74.01
C GLY A 571 -15.00 -3.13 -75.30
N TYR A 572 -15.52 -1.90 -75.25
CA TYR A 572 -15.70 -1.01 -76.41
C TYR A 572 -14.41 -0.34 -76.87
N PHE A 573 -13.35 -0.40 -76.05
CA PHE A 573 -12.06 0.23 -76.31
C PHE A 573 -10.97 -0.78 -76.73
N LEU A 574 -11.31 -2.07 -76.81
CA LEU A 574 -10.42 -3.13 -77.29
C LEU A 574 -10.24 -3.09 -78.81
N VAL A 575 -9.04 -3.38 -79.31
CA VAL A 575 -8.75 -3.43 -80.76
C VAL A 575 -9.72 -4.36 -81.50
N SER A 576 -10.05 -5.51 -80.90
CA SER A 576 -10.97 -6.50 -81.47
C SER A 576 -12.39 -5.94 -81.70
N SER A 577 -12.82 -5.02 -80.85
CA SER A 577 -14.17 -4.43 -80.89
C SER A 577 -14.27 -3.29 -81.90
N VAL A 578 -13.18 -2.53 -82.09
CA VAL A 578 -13.12 -1.40 -83.04
C VAL A 578 -12.98 -1.86 -84.50
N LYS A 579 -12.46 -3.07 -84.74
CA LYS A 579 -12.36 -3.67 -86.09
C LYS A 579 -13.70 -3.78 -86.83
N TRP A 580 -14.81 -3.96 -86.11
CA TRP A 580 -16.14 -4.10 -86.71
C TRP A 580 -16.74 -2.78 -87.21
N LEU A 581 -16.21 -1.63 -86.77
CA LEU A 581 -16.76 -0.31 -87.08
C LEU A 581 -16.07 0.39 -88.25
N ASN A 582 -14.99 -0.14 -88.83
CA ASN A 582 -14.18 0.57 -89.84
C ASN A 582 -13.67 1.95 -89.39
N VAL A 583 -13.63 2.24 -88.08
CA VAL A 583 -13.12 3.51 -87.54
C VAL A 583 -11.94 3.30 -86.57
N PRO A 584 -10.76 2.84 -87.04
CA PRO A 584 -9.53 2.83 -86.24
C PRO A 584 -9.19 4.22 -85.65
N GLN A 585 -9.66 5.27 -86.33
CA GLN A 585 -9.47 6.67 -85.96
C GLN A 585 -10.22 7.07 -84.68
N LEU A 586 -11.35 6.44 -84.35
CA LEU A 586 -12.19 6.83 -83.21
C LEU A 586 -11.46 6.67 -81.86
N ARG A 587 -10.66 5.60 -81.71
CA ARG A 587 -9.86 5.36 -80.49
C ARG A 587 -8.82 6.45 -80.28
N MET A 588 -8.16 6.88 -81.37
CA MET A 588 -7.21 7.99 -81.35
C MET A 588 -7.90 9.32 -81.07
N ASP A 589 -9.04 9.58 -81.71
CA ASP A 589 -9.79 10.82 -81.53
C ASP A 589 -10.26 10.98 -80.08
N ILE A 590 -10.71 9.91 -79.42
CA ILE A 590 -11.08 9.92 -78.00
C ILE A 590 -9.88 10.22 -77.10
N LEU A 591 -8.74 9.55 -77.33
CA LEU A 591 -7.54 9.74 -76.50
C LEU A 591 -6.92 11.13 -76.69
N ILE A 592 -6.84 11.60 -77.94
CA ILE A 592 -6.35 12.95 -78.24
C ILE A 592 -7.29 14.00 -77.66
N SER A 593 -8.61 13.82 -77.79
CA SER A 593 -9.58 14.74 -77.18
C SER A 593 -9.44 14.78 -75.66
N LEU A 594 -9.28 13.62 -75.00
CA LEU A 594 -9.06 13.54 -73.55
C LEU A 594 -7.76 14.21 -73.12
N LEU A 595 -6.68 14.05 -73.89
CA LEU A 595 -5.40 14.71 -73.61
C LEU A 595 -5.51 16.23 -73.83
N ASN A 596 -6.20 16.67 -74.88
CA ASN A 596 -6.44 18.10 -75.12
C ASN A 596 -7.37 18.73 -74.06
N SER A 597 -8.17 17.92 -73.35
CA SER A 597 -8.96 18.37 -72.20
C SER A 597 -8.16 18.43 -70.90
N SER A 598 -6.85 18.11 -70.88
CA SER A 598 -6.03 18.11 -69.65
C SER A 598 -6.07 19.44 -68.91
N ASP A 599 -6.19 20.54 -69.64
CA ASP A 599 -6.17 21.89 -69.06
C ASP A 599 -7.46 22.26 -68.34
N GLN A 600 -8.56 21.56 -68.64
CA GLN A 600 -9.84 21.74 -67.93
C GLN A 600 -9.80 21.18 -66.50
N PHE A 601 -8.89 20.23 -66.22
CA PHE A 601 -8.69 19.72 -64.86
C PHE A 601 -7.91 20.70 -63.96
N THR A 602 -7.28 21.73 -64.55
CA THR A 602 -6.49 22.73 -63.83
C THR A 602 -7.22 24.04 -63.52
N SER A 603 -8.52 24.16 -63.86
CA SER A 603 -9.33 25.33 -63.49
C SER A 603 -9.75 25.38 -62.02
N LEU A 604 -9.25 24.47 -61.18
CA LEU A 604 -9.18 24.69 -59.73
C LEU A 604 -7.99 25.63 -59.44
N SER A 605 -7.95 26.78 -60.11
CA SER A 605 -7.34 27.95 -59.54
C SER A 605 -8.21 28.32 -58.35
N VAL A 606 -7.67 28.14 -57.15
CA VAL A 606 -8.08 28.96 -56.02
C VAL A 606 -7.88 30.39 -56.50
N GLU A 607 -8.97 31.07 -56.87
CA GLU A 607 -8.96 32.51 -57.11
C GLU A 607 -8.41 33.17 -55.84
N ASN A 608 -7.44 34.07 -56.04
CA ASN A 608 -6.71 34.79 -54.98
C ASN A 608 -7.60 35.37 -53.89
#